data_AF-A0A1F4Q119-F1
#
_entry.id   AF-A0A1F4Q119-F1
#
_cell.length_a   1.000
_cell.length_b   1.000
_cell.length_c   1.000
_cell.angle_alpha   90.00
_cell.angle_beta   90.00
_cell.angle_gamma   90.00
#
_symmetry.space_group_name_H-M   'P 1'
#
loop_
_entity.id
_entity.type
_entity.pdbx_description
1 polymer ?
#
loop_
_entity_poly.entity_id
_entity_poly.type
_entity_poly.pdbx_seq_one_letter_code
_entity_poly.pdbx_strand_id
1 'polypeptide(L)'
;MGKKVWFGLVGLFLASLFVVSMYGCAALQQALSRLDPGLLTSTQEVTTISGSVSYSGGTAEINLAAVLVSGEIKSITSSNVQVYVGKSGTATSEWTGVDITIPTGVDKPLDIAFILDNTGSMGGAITGSKNSIVAFANSLEAGGVDAKFGLVTFGDSALHPTPLGFITAEGFTDAYSMARPIMGLGTAASLESILSTEVVADGGGDGPENPLDAIMYAYNNFSWRSGAQKVFIVITDINAHQSVEADTSSDNKCTTTATNTVTALAGRAVIYSVSPDYTSSQWPYADVRRLADGLGEGRVTAETNTGGKWIEFSGSGFNLNSLGISTVLTSSTLLRFSYTFSAGTWYIHVLIDTNGDGTMDADAVFTLTVAAGSGFTTNAPPQKPVSASGSRKPYVAPPNN
;
A
#
# COMPACT_ATOMS: atom_id res chain seq x y z
N MET A 1 -41.76 75.77 -1.89
CA MET A 1 -40.85 76.90 -1.60
C MET A 1 -39.66 76.33 -0.82
N GLY A 2 -38.46 76.32 -1.43
CA GLY A 2 -37.23 75.87 -0.80
C GLY A 2 -36.20 75.52 -1.88
N LYS A 3 -35.27 76.44 -2.11
CA LYS A 3 -34.41 76.55 -3.30
C LYS A 3 -32.94 76.28 -2.91
N LYS A 4 -32.18 75.70 -3.87
CA LYS A 4 -30.71 75.80 -4.13
C LYS A 4 -29.82 74.67 -3.57
N VAL A 5 -28.74 74.18 -4.21
CA VAL A 5 -27.97 74.42 -5.48
C VAL A 5 -26.94 73.25 -5.54
N TRP A 6 -26.83 72.46 -6.61
CA TRP A 6 -25.87 72.54 -7.76
C TRP A 6 -24.45 71.95 -7.52
N PHE A 7 -24.13 70.89 -8.29
CA PHE A 7 -22.89 70.65 -9.09
C PHE A 7 -21.80 69.63 -8.73
N GLY A 8 -21.41 68.87 -9.77
CA GLY A 8 -20.23 67.99 -9.91
C GLY A 8 -20.58 66.65 -10.56
N LEU A 9 -20.78 66.54 -11.89
CA LEU A 9 -19.80 66.06 -12.91
C LEU A 9 -19.08 64.75 -12.51
N VAL A 10 -18.87 63.69 -13.29
CA VAL A 10 -18.93 63.35 -14.73
C VAL A 10 -18.62 61.83 -14.74
N GLY A 11 -19.37 60.98 -15.45
CA GLY A 11 -18.89 60.47 -16.74
C GLY A 11 -19.04 58.95 -16.88
N LEU A 12 -19.48 58.56 -18.08
CA LEU A 12 -19.43 57.25 -18.74
C LEU A 12 -20.31 56.08 -18.25
N PHE A 13 -21.52 56.06 -18.83
CA PHE A 13 -22.11 54.85 -19.41
C PHE A 13 -21.25 54.33 -20.59
N LEU A 14 -21.34 53.02 -20.85
CA LEU A 14 -20.76 52.21 -21.96
C LEU A 14 -19.44 51.48 -21.66
N ALA A 15 -19.58 50.27 -21.09
CA ALA A 15 -18.85 49.06 -21.52
C ALA A 15 -19.35 47.84 -20.74
N SER A 16 -20.65 47.55 -20.80
CA SER A 16 -21.23 46.30 -20.28
C SER A 16 -21.59 45.40 -21.45
N LEU A 17 -20.58 44.84 -22.12
CA LEU A 17 -20.62 43.63 -22.93
C LEU A 17 -19.19 43.41 -23.46
N PHE A 18 -18.70 42.16 -23.41
CA PHE A 18 -17.38 41.73 -23.87
C PHE A 18 -16.17 42.04 -22.98
N VAL A 19 -16.20 41.55 -21.74
CA VAL A 19 -15.00 40.97 -21.11
C VAL A 19 -15.44 39.72 -20.31
N VAL A 20 -15.80 38.64 -21.02
CA VAL A 20 -15.60 37.29 -20.47
C VAL A 20 -14.11 37.00 -20.65
N SER A 21 -13.29 37.72 -19.88
CA SER A 21 -11.86 37.48 -19.79
C SER A 21 -11.69 36.07 -19.21
N MET A 22 -11.25 35.14 -20.05
CA MET A 22 -10.05 34.29 -19.95
C MET A 22 -9.44 33.91 -18.57
N TYR A 23 -10.06 34.25 -17.44
CA TYR A 23 -9.64 33.90 -16.08
C TYR A 23 -10.39 32.67 -15.54
N GLY A 24 -11.37 32.13 -16.28
CA GLY A 24 -12.10 30.93 -15.90
C GLY A 24 -11.38 29.62 -16.20
N CYS A 25 -10.40 29.59 -17.11
CA CYS A 25 -9.69 28.35 -17.47
C CYS A 25 -8.41 28.16 -16.65
N ALA A 26 -7.68 29.24 -16.35
CA ALA A 26 -6.46 29.18 -15.55
C ALA A 26 -6.73 28.99 -14.05
N ALA A 27 -7.84 29.53 -13.52
CA ALA A 27 -8.24 29.29 -12.13
C ALA A 27 -8.83 27.88 -11.92
N LEU A 28 -9.44 27.29 -12.96
CA LEU A 28 -9.91 25.89 -12.92
C LEU A 28 -8.75 24.90 -13.11
N GLN A 29 -7.74 25.23 -13.93
CA GLN A 29 -6.48 24.47 -13.99
C GLN A 29 -5.63 24.63 -12.73
N GLN A 30 -5.65 25.79 -12.06
CA GLN A 30 -4.97 25.97 -10.76
C GLN A 30 -5.73 25.34 -9.57
N ALA A 31 -7.05 25.18 -9.67
CA ALA A 31 -7.83 24.43 -8.68
C ALA A 31 -7.66 22.90 -8.84
N LEU A 32 -7.38 22.42 -10.05
CA LEU A 32 -6.96 21.04 -10.31
C LEU A 32 -5.47 20.78 -10.06
N SER A 33 -4.68 21.83 -9.78
CA SER A 33 -3.24 21.74 -9.46
C SER A 33 -2.92 22.06 -8.00
N ARG A 34 -3.90 21.97 -7.09
CA ARG A 34 -3.74 22.23 -5.64
C ARG A 34 -4.41 21.19 -4.73
N LEU A 35 -4.29 19.93 -5.12
CA LEU A 35 -4.13 18.78 -4.22
C LEU A 35 -2.86 18.13 -4.79
N ASP A 36 -1.74 18.00 -4.11
CA ASP A 36 -1.55 17.23 -2.89
C ASP A 36 -0.01 17.21 -2.67
N PRO A 37 0.57 17.92 -1.68
CA PRO A 37 2.01 17.84 -1.48
C PRO A 37 2.41 16.58 -0.71
N GLY A 38 1.46 15.72 -0.33
CA GLY A 38 1.71 14.47 0.36
C GLY A 38 2.75 14.61 1.47
N LEU A 39 2.69 15.67 2.29
CA LEU A 39 3.79 16.09 3.15
C LEU A 39 4.38 14.88 3.91
N LEU A 40 5.61 14.57 3.56
CA LEU A 40 6.39 13.46 4.04
C LEU A 40 7.12 13.97 5.28
N THR A 41 6.64 13.62 6.46
CA THR A 41 7.24 14.14 7.70
C THR A 41 8.30 13.19 8.27
N SER A 42 8.51 12.01 7.67
CA SER A 42 9.61 11.13 8.07
C SER A 42 10.93 11.62 7.46
N THR A 43 11.77 12.21 8.31
CA THR A 43 13.13 12.65 7.95
C THR A 43 14.12 11.47 7.84
N GLN A 44 13.66 10.22 7.84
CA GLN A 44 14.50 9.03 7.79
C GLN A 44 14.22 8.19 6.55
N GLU A 45 15.28 7.58 6.01
CA GLU A 45 15.21 6.75 4.82
C GLU A 45 14.48 5.44 5.12
N VAL A 46 13.42 5.17 4.37
CA VAL A 46 12.70 3.90 4.41
C VAL A 46 12.69 3.33 3.00
N THR A 47 13.71 2.54 2.66
CA THR A 47 13.92 1.99 1.32
C THR A 47 13.37 0.57 1.19
N THR A 48 12.21 0.28 1.77
CA THR A 48 11.58 -1.02 1.51
C THR A 48 10.99 -1.04 0.11
N ILE A 49 11.49 -1.94 -0.72
CA ILE A 49 11.01 -2.18 -2.07
C ILE A 49 10.06 -3.38 -2.03
N SER A 50 8.86 -3.21 -2.59
CA SER A 50 7.85 -4.25 -2.71
C SER A 50 7.31 -4.29 -4.14
N GLY A 51 6.69 -5.39 -4.54
CA GLY A 51 6.13 -5.52 -5.88
C GLY A 51 5.63 -6.93 -6.16
N SER A 52 5.38 -7.21 -7.43
CA SER A 52 4.96 -8.54 -7.91
C SER A 52 5.74 -8.94 -9.13
N VAL A 53 5.98 -10.25 -9.28
CA VAL A 53 6.60 -10.83 -10.47
C VAL A 53 5.60 -11.67 -11.26
N SER A 54 5.65 -11.55 -12.58
CA SER A 54 5.00 -12.46 -13.52
C SER A 54 6.00 -12.94 -14.57
N TYR A 55 5.70 -14.07 -15.21
CA TYR A 55 6.50 -14.56 -16.34
C TYR A 55 5.60 -15.27 -17.34
N SER A 56 5.73 -14.89 -18.61
CA SER A 56 5.01 -15.52 -19.72
C SER A 56 5.82 -15.40 -21.01
N GLY A 57 5.77 -16.44 -21.85
CA GLY A 57 6.38 -16.39 -23.19
C GLY A 57 7.87 -16.03 -23.23
N GLY A 58 8.67 -16.41 -22.24
CA GLY A 58 10.10 -16.05 -22.17
C GLY A 58 10.40 -14.66 -21.61
N THR A 59 9.37 -13.93 -21.16
CA THR A 59 9.48 -12.57 -20.64
C THR A 59 9.05 -12.54 -19.18
N ALA A 60 9.92 -12.02 -18.32
CA ALA A 60 9.61 -11.72 -16.92
C ALA A 60 9.26 -10.24 -16.77
N GLU A 61 8.26 -9.97 -15.94
CA GLU A 61 7.86 -8.62 -15.58
C GLU A 61 7.81 -8.47 -14.06
N ILE A 62 8.36 -7.38 -13.56
CA ILE A 62 8.34 -7.00 -12.15
C ILE A 62 7.56 -5.69 -12.07
N ASN A 63 6.33 -5.75 -11.55
CA ASN A 63 5.53 -4.58 -11.25
C ASN A 63 5.94 -4.08 -9.86
N LEU A 64 6.88 -3.14 -9.85
CA LEU A 64 7.51 -2.58 -8.66
C LEU A 64 6.62 -1.48 -8.08
N ALA A 65 6.36 -1.53 -6.78
CA ALA A 65 5.79 -0.42 -6.05
C ALA A 65 6.66 0.84 -6.21
N ALA A 66 6.05 2.02 -6.06
CA ALA A 66 6.83 3.24 -5.95
C ALA A 66 7.83 3.13 -4.79
N VAL A 67 9.06 3.55 -5.04
CA VAL A 67 10.13 3.59 -4.04
C VAL A 67 10.11 4.96 -3.40
N LEU A 68 9.96 5.00 -2.08
CA LEU A 68 9.94 6.24 -1.31
C LEU A 68 11.26 6.36 -0.55
N VAL A 69 11.91 7.53 -0.57
CA VAL A 69 13.10 7.80 0.25
C VAL A 69 12.95 9.16 0.90
N SER A 70 12.99 9.19 2.23
CA SER A 70 12.55 10.35 3.02
C SER A 70 11.17 10.82 2.57
N GLY A 71 10.35 9.83 2.22
CA GLY A 71 9.02 9.96 1.65
C GLY A 71 8.93 10.37 0.18
N GLU A 72 9.99 10.85 -0.45
CA GLU A 72 9.93 11.30 -1.85
C GLU A 72 9.89 10.11 -2.80
N ILE A 73 9.02 10.17 -3.80
CA ILE A 73 8.98 9.17 -4.87
C ILE A 73 10.28 9.28 -5.67
N LYS A 74 11.04 8.18 -5.71
CA LYS A 74 12.27 8.09 -6.51
C LYS A 74 11.99 7.54 -7.89
N SER A 75 12.58 8.20 -8.89
CA SER A 75 12.46 7.78 -10.28
C SER A 75 13.29 6.53 -10.53
N ILE A 76 12.67 5.51 -11.11
CA ILE A 76 13.31 4.26 -11.48
C ILE A 76 13.60 4.28 -12.98
N THR A 77 14.86 4.07 -13.34
CA THR A 77 15.40 4.19 -14.70
C THR A 77 16.32 3.00 -15.01
N SER A 78 16.62 2.77 -16.28
CA SER A 78 17.57 1.72 -16.66
C SER A 78 19.00 1.97 -16.20
N SER A 79 19.36 3.20 -15.82
CA SER A 79 20.69 3.55 -15.32
C SER A 79 20.88 3.29 -13.82
N ASN A 80 19.79 3.31 -13.03
CA ASN A 80 19.85 3.17 -11.58
C ASN A 80 19.19 1.88 -11.06
N VAL A 81 18.92 0.93 -11.96
CA VAL A 81 18.41 -0.40 -11.61
C VAL A 81 19.33 -1.48 -12.14
N GLN A 82 19.56 -2.50 -11.32
CA GLN A 82 20.16 -3.75 -11.75
C GLN A 82 19.27 -4.91 -11.34
N VAL A 83 19.17 -5.91 -12.21
CA VAL A 83 18.39 -7.12 -11.95
C VAL A 83 19.25 -8.35 -12.17
N TYR A 84 19.18 -9.27 -11.21
CA TYR A 84 19.87 -10.54 -11.23
C TYR A 84 18.88 -11.68 -11.02
N VAL A 85 19.15 -12.84 -11.61
CA VAL A 85 18.34 -14.05 -11.45
C VAL A 85 19.17 -15.23 -10.96
N GLY A 86 18.63 -16.01 -10.02
CA GLY A 86 19.34 -17.14 -9.41
C GLY A 86 18.41 -18.23 -8.87
N LYS A 87 19.01 -19.34 -8.43
CA LYS A 87 18.28 -20.51 -7.86
C LYS A 87 18.35 -20.61 -6.33
N SER A 88 19.16 -19.78 -5.69
CA SER A 88 19.25 -19.67 -4.23
C SER A 88 18.38 -18.51 -3.76
N GLY A 89 17.73 -18.63 -2.60
CA GLY A 89 16.99 -17.52 -1.97
C GLY A 89 17.89 -16.40 -1.47
N THR A 90 19.20 -16.64 -1.42
CA THR A 90 20.23 -15.65 -1.10
C THR A 90 21.05 -15.39 -2.35
N ALA A 91 21.32 -14.11 -2.60
CA ALA A 91 22.10 -13.69 -3.75
C ALA A 91 23.58 -14.12 -3.61
N THR A 92 24.12 -14.66 -4.70
CA THR A 92 25.49 -15.21 -4.76
C THR A 92 26.13 -14.84 -6.09
N SER A 93 27.45 -15.06 -6.23
CA SER A 93 28.19 -14.84 -7.47
C SER A 93 27.67 -15.63 -8.68
N GLU A 94 26.87 -16.69 -8.45
CA GLU A 94 26.26 -17.53 -9.49
C GLU A 94 25.01 -16.92 -10.11
N TRP A 95 24.49 -15.84 -9.53
CA TRP A 95 23.33 -15.15 -10.09
C TRP A 95 23.69 -14.46 -11.40
N THR A 96 22.80 -14.55 -12.37
CA THR A 96 23.00 -14.01 -13.71
C THR A 96 22.36 -12.62 -13.81
N GLY A 97 23.15 -11.60 -14.17
CA GLY A 97 22.61 -10.27 -14.48
C GLY A 97 21.79 -10.30 -15.77
N VAL A 98 20.69 -9.56 -15.80
CA VAL A 98 19.80 -9.44 -16.97
C VAL A 98 19.67 -7.98 -17.40
N ASP A 99 19.62 -7.77 -18.71
CA ASP A 99 19.32 -6.45 -19.27
C ASP A 99 17.81 -6.19 -19.13
N ILE A 100 17.48 -5.04 -18.54
CA ILE A 100 16.09 -4.64 -18.31
C ILE A 100 15.64 -3.55 -19.27
N THR A 101 14.34 -3.52 -19.50
CA THR A 101 13.61 -2.45 -20.17
C THR A 101 12.52 -1.93 -19.24
N ILE A 102 12.21 -0.64 -19.35
CA ILE A 102 11.11 -0.01 -18.61
C ILE A 102 10.08 0.46 -19.64
N PRO A 103 9.10 -0.39 -20.01
CA PRO A 103 8.08 -0.02 -20.96
C PRO A 103 7.19 1.10 -20.42
N THR A 104 6.85 2.05 -21.30
CA THR A 104 5.90 3.14 -21.00
C THR A 104 4.53 2.84 -21.59
N GLY A 105 3.45 3.33 -20.96
CA GLY A 105 2.09 3.17 -21.48
C GLY A 105 1.57 1.74 -21.47
N VAL A 106 2.15 0.89 -20.62
CA VAL A 106 1.66 -0.46 -20.34
C VAL A 106 0.89 -0.47 -19.03
N ASP A 107 -0.11 -1.34 -18.94
CA ASP A 107 -0.90 -1.51 -17.74
C ASP A 107 -0.04 -2.08 -16.61
N LYS A 108 -0.24 -1.54 -15.41
CA LYS A 108 0.40 -1.98 -14.16
C LYS A 108 -0.73 -2.35 -13.20
N PRO A 109 -1.22 -3.60 -13.24
CA PRO A 109 -2.40 -3.97 -12.48
C PRO A 109 -2.19 -3.77 -10.98
N LEU A 110 -3.22 -3.28 -10.30
CA LEU A 110 -3.26 -3.07 -8.85
C LEU A 110 -4.40 -3.87 -8.23
N ASP A 111 -4.10 -4.64 -7.19
CA ASP A 111 -5.12 -5.28 -6.37
C ASP A 111 -5.07 -4.66 -4.97
N ILE A 112 -6.17 -4.05 -4.56
CA ILE A 112 -6.24 -3.24 -3.33
C ILE A 112 -7.25 -3.89 -2.37
N ALA A 113 -6.77 -4.38 -1.24
CA ALA A 113 -7.62 -4.85 -0.15
C ALA A 113 -7.75 -3.75 0.92
N PHE A 114 -8.98 -3.31 1.16
CA PHE A 114 -9.29 -2.46 2.31
C PHE A 114 -9.44 -3.34 3.55
N ILE A 115 -8.69 -3.03 4.59
CA ILE A 115 -8.78 -3.68 5.90
C ILE A 115 -9.40 -2.67 6.84
N LEU A 116 -10.70 -2.82 7.10
CA LEU A 116 -11.51 -1.77 7.73
C LEU A 116 -11.97 -2.17 9.12
N ASP A 117 -11.54 -1.40 10.11
CA ASP A 117 -12.11 -1.43 11.44
C ASP A 117 -13.58 -1.01 11.35
N ASN A 118 -14.48 -1.90 11.74
CA ASN A 118 -15.90 -1.61 11.84
C ASN A 118 -16.41 -1.78 13.27
N THR A 119 -15.60 -1.45 14.27
CA THR A 119 -16.03 -1.54 15.67
C THR A 119 -16.85 -0.32 16.10
N GLY A 120 -17.36 -0.35 17.33
CA GLY A 120 -18.27 0.66 17.87
C GLY A 120 -17.63 2.03 18.01
N SER A 121 -16.32 2.10 18.29
CA SER A 121 -15.54 3.35 18.38
C SER A 121 -15.54 4.08 17.03
N MET A 122 -15.46 3.32 15.95
CA MET A 122 -15.57 3.83 14.58
C MET A 122 -16.96 4.38 14.26
N GLY A 123 -18.00 4.23 15.09
CA GLY A 123 -19.37 4.63 14.79
C GLY A 123 -19.56 6.08 14.32
N GLY A 124 -18.78 7.03 14.85
CA GLY A 124 -18.79 8.43 14.40
C GLY A 124 -18.10 8.67 13.06
N ALA A 125 -17.19 7.77 12.66
CA ALA A 125 -16.33 7.91 11.50
C ALA A 125 -16.66 6.92 10.36
N ILE A 126 -17.36 5.82 10.63
CA ILE A 126 -17.53 4.67 9.72
C ILE A 126 -18.18 5.08 8.40
N THR A 127 -19.19 5.96 8.43
CA THR A 127 -19.80 6.51 7.21
C THR A 127 -18.80 7.32 6.39
N GLY A 128 -17.97 8.13 7.06
CA GLY A 128 -16.89 8.87 6.42
C GLY A 128 -15.86 7.94 5.77
N SER A 129 -15.42 6.91 6.50
CA SER A 129 -14.50 5.88 6.00
C SER A 129 -15.06 5.18 4.77
N LYS A 130 -16.31 4.72 4.82
CA LYS A 130 -17.00 4.07 3.68
C LYS A 130 -17.05 4.99 2.45
N ASN A 131 -17.48 6.23 2.62
CA ASN A 131 -17.56 7.20 1.53
C ASN A 131 -16.19 7.50 0.92
N SER A 132 -15.17 7.60 1.76
CA SER A 132 -13.78 7.83 1.37
C SER A 132 -13.21 6.68 0.54
N ILE A 133 -13.44 5.44 0.97
CA ILE A 133 -13.07 4.22 0.25
C ILE A 133 -13.75 4.17 -1.12
N VAL A 134 -15.07 4.37 -1.17
CA VAL A 134 -15.85 4.35 -2.43
C VAL A 134 -15.36 5.44 -3.39
N ALA A 135 -15.17 6.66 -2.90
CA ALA A 135 -14.68 7.76 -3.72
C ALA A 135 -13.28 7.49 -4.28
N PHE A 136 -12.41 6.83 -3.51
CA PHE A 136 -11.06 6.45 -3.96
C PHE A 136 -11.07 5.32 -4.99
N ALA A 137 -11.86 4.27 -4.77
CA ALA A 137 -11.98 3.19 -5.74
C ALA A 137 -12.54 3.70 -7.08
N ASN A 138 -13.58 4.54 -7.02
CA ASN A 138 -14.17 5.17 -8.20
C ASN A 138 -13.19 6.11 -8.91
N SER A 139 -12.32 6.84 -8.18
CA SER A 139 -11.35 7.74 -8.81
C SER A 139 -10.26 6.98 -9.57
N LEU A 140 -9.81 5.83 -9.06
CA LEU A 140 -8.86 4.96 -9.75
C LEU A 140 -9.46 4.36 -11.03
N GLU A 141 -10.68 3.80 -10.96
CA GLU A 141 -11.35 3.26 -12.15
C GLU A 141 -11.63 4.36 -13.19
N ALA A 142 -12.13 5.52 -12.77
CA ALA A 142 -12.37 6.65 -13.67
C ALA A 142 -11.08 7.21 -14.29
N GLY A 143 -9.96 7.09 -13.59
CA GLY A 143 -8.61 7.43 -14.07
C GLY A 143 -8.02 6.40 -15.04
N GLY A 144 -8.73 5.30 -15.33
CA GLY A 144 -8.26 4.24 -16.22
C GLY A 144 -7.19 3.32 -15.59
N VAL A 145 -7.05 3.33 -14.27
CA VAL A 145 -6.14 2.42 -13.56
C VAL A 145 -6.74 1.02 -13.59
N ASP A 146 -5.94 0.02 -13.98
CA ASP A 146 -6.33 -1.38 -13.93
C ASP A 146 -6.35 -1.92 -12.48
N ALA A 147 -7.35 -1.48 -11.71
CA ALA A 147 -7.50 -1.80 -10.30
C ALA A 147 -8.62 -2.83 -10.05
N LYS A 148 -8.40 -3.69 -9.04
CA LYS A 148 -9.46 -4.49 -8.39
C LYS A 148 -9.44 -4.24 -6.90
N PHE A 149 -10.62 -4.32 -6.28
CA PHE A 149 -10.80 -3.95 -4.88
C PHE A 149 -11.40 -5.09 -4.09
N GLY A 150 -10.87 -5.34 -2.90
CA GLY A 150 -11.44 -6.26 -1.91
C GLY A 150 -11.62 -5.57 -0.57
N LEU A 151 -12.32 -6.24 0.34
CA LEU A 151 -12.63 -5.74 1.68
C LEU A 151 -12.51 -6.89 2.68
N VAL A 152 -11.87 -6.62 3.81
CA VAL A 152 -11.98 -7.43 5.03
C VAL A 152 -12.25 -6.46 6.17
N THR A 153 -13.42 -6.56 6.79
CA THR A 153 -13.68 -5.80 8.01
C THR A 153 -13.19 -6.57 9.24
N PHE A 154 -12.81 -5.87 10.30
CA PHE A 154 -12.34 -6.50 11.53
C PHE A 154 -12.82 -5.77 12.78
N GLY A 155 -12.72 -6.49 13.89
CA GLY A 155 -12.77 -6.00 15.26
C GLY A 155 -11.86 -6.88 16.09
N ASP A 156 -12.37 -7.44 17.18
CA ASP A 156 -11.58 -8.12 18.19
C ASP A 156 -11.16 -9.54 17.75
N SER A 157 -12.00 -10.19 16.93
CA SER A 157 -11.82 -11.60 16.60
C SER A 157 -10.65 -11.85 15.66
N ALA A 158 -9.77 -12.77 16.06
CA ALA A 158 -9.02 -13.59 15.13
C ALA A 158 -9.95 -14.54 14.36
N LEU A 159 -9.47 -14.95 13.19
CA LEU A 159 -9.82 -16.25 12.63
C LEU A 159 -9.35 -17.34 13.60
N HIS A 160 -10.12 -17.66 14.63
CA HIS A 160 -9.77 -18.75 15.52
C HIS A 160 -9.82 -20.07 14.71
N PRO A 161 -8.73 -20.85 14.63
CA PRO A 161 -8.83 -22.21 14.12
C PRO A 161 -9.70 -23.00 15.11
N THR A 162 -10.95 -23.28 14.73
CA THR A 162 -11.66 -24.36 15.40
C THR A 162 -10.95 -25.68 15.08
N PRO A 163 -11.09 -26.73 15.91
CA PRO A 163 -10.46 -28.04 15.68
C PRO A 163 -10.79 -28.74 14.34
N LEU A 164 -11.52 -28.10 13.42
CA LEU A 164 -11.98 -28.66 12.14
C LEU A 164 -11.56 -27.89 10.88
N GLY A 165 -10.62 -26.95 10.98
CA GLY A 165 -10.07 -26.23 9.81
C GLY A 165 -10.70 -24.86 9.60
N PHE A 166 -10.04 -24.07 8.74
CA PHE A 166 -10.28 -22.65 8.48
C PHE A 166 -11.76 -22.28 8.45
N ILE A 167 -12.12 -21.28 9.24
CA ILE A 167 -13.47 -20.76 9.25
C ILE A 167 -13.76 -20.07 7.91
N THR A 168 -14.90 -20.41 7.30
CA THR A 168 -15.54 -19.70 6.21
C THR A 168 -15.84 -18.25 6.59
N ALA A 169 -16.28 -17.40 5.64
CA ALA A 169 -16.75 -16.04 5.92
C ALA A 169 -17.83 -15.96 7.04
N GLU A 170 -18.43 -17.09 7.40
CA GLU A 170 -19.49 -17.23 8.42
C GLU A 170 -18.99 -17.29 9.87
N GLY A 171 -17.69 -17.38 10.15
CA GLY A 171 -17.19 -17.35 11.55
C GLY A 171 -16.07 -16.36 11.81
N PHE A 172 -16.01 -15.30 11.01
CA PHE A 172 -15.48 -14.02 11.47
C PHE A 172 -16.56 -13.39 12.36
N THR A 173 -16.74 -13.91 13.58
CA THR A 173 -17.80 -13.48 14.51
C THR A 173 -17.20 -13.07 15.85
N ASP A 174 -17.43 -11.83 16.24
CA ASP A 174 -17.15 -11.35 17.60
C ASP A 174 -18.15 -11.91 18.59
N ALA A 175 -17.91 -11.67 19.89
CA ALA A 175 -18.71 -12.18 21.01
C ALA A 175 -20.24 -11.93 20.88
N TYR A 176 -20.65 -11.03 19.98
CA TYR A 176 -22.04 -10.65 19.71
C TYR A 176 -22.65 -11.25 18.43
N SER A 177 -21.96 -12.19 17.76
CA SER A 177 -22.49 -13.02 16.66
C SER A 177 -22.92 -12.27 15.39
N MET A 178 -22.29 -11.14 15.04
CA MET A 178 -22.42 -10.57 13.70
C MET A 178 -21.24 -10.98 12.83
N ALA A 179 -21.52 -11.48 11.63
CA ALA A 179 -20.49 -11.82 10.66
C ALA A 179 -19.80 -10.54 10.19
N ARG A 180 -18.46 -10.49 10.22
CA ARG A 180 -17.68 -9.37 9.68
C ARG A 180 -17.68 -9.43 8.15
N PRO A 181 -18.17 -8.40 7.44
CA PRO A 181 -18.21 -8.40 5.98
C PRO A 181 -16.84 -8.62 5.32
N ILE A 182 -16.81 -9.55 4.35
CA ILE A 182 -15.64 -9.85 3.53
C ILE A 182 -16.07 -9.84 2.06
N MET A 183 -15.26 -9.17 1.22
CA MET A 183 -15.39 -9.18 -0.22
C MET A 183 -14.05 -9.55 -0.85
N GLY A 184 -14.05 -10.59 -1.68
CA GLY A 184 -12.92 -10.83 -2.58
C GLY A 184 -12.76 -9.71 -3.63
N LEU A 185 -11.73 -9.83 -4.47
CA LEU A 185 -11.42 -8.80 -5.48
C LEU A 185 -12.57 -8.64 -6.50
N GLY A 186 -13.04 -7.41 -6.65
CA GLY A 186 -14.10 -6.99 -7.57
C GLY A 186 -13.90 -5.57 -8.11
N THR A 187 -14.98 -4.94 -8.53
CA THR A 187 -15.01 -3.54 -9.03
C THR A 187 -15.33 -2.56 -7.90
N ALA A 188 -15.14 -1.27 -8.16
CA ALA A 188 -15.56 -0.21 -7.25
C ALA A 188 -17.06 -0.29 -6.93
N ALA A 189 -17.90 -0.65 -7.92
CA ALA A 189 -19.33 -0.84 -7.72
C ALA A 189 -19.66 -1.99 -6.76
N SER A 190 -18.97 -3.14 -6.84
CA SER A 190 -19.17 -4.23 -5.86
C SER A 190 -18.71 -3.82 -4.46
N LEU A 191 -17.60 -3.07 -4.36
CA LEU A 191 -17.09 -2.55 -3.10
C LEU A 191 -18.09 -1.56 -2.46
N GLU A 192 -18.65 -0.65 -3.24
CA GLU A 192 -19.69 0.27 -2.80
C GLU A 192 -20.94 -0.47 -2.32
N SER A 193 -21.36 -1.52 -3.03
CA SER A 193 -22.48 -2.36 -2.63
C SER A 193 -22.26 -2.95 -1.24
N ILE A 194 -21.16 -3.70 -1.03
CA ILE A 194 -20.93 -4.35 0.28
C ILE A 194 -20.72 -3.32 1.40
N LEU A 195 -20.02 -2.22 1.14
CA LEU A 195 -19.84 -1.16 2.12
C LEU A 195 -21.21 -0.60 2.51
N SER A 196 -22.07 -0.28 1.56
CA SER A 196 -23.36 0.35 1.85
C SER A 196 -24.38 -0.58 2.52
N THR A 197 -24.40 -1.87 2.18
CA THR A 197 -25.43 -2.81 2.67
C THR A 197 -25.02 -3.63 3.89
N GLU A 198 -23.75 -4.04 3.98
CA GLU A 198 -23.30 -5.00 5.01
C GLU A 198 -22.45 -4.34 6.10
N VAL A 199 -21.71 -3.27 5.80
CA VAL A 199 -20.77 -2.69 6.77
C VAL A 199 -21.47 -1.70 7.70
N VAL A 200 -21.60 -2.12 8.96
CA VAL A 200 -22.09 -1.31 10.09
C VAL A 200 -21.07 -1.37 11.24
N ALA A 201 -21.11 -0.39 12.13
CA ALA A 201 -20.34 -0.44 13.38
C ALA A 201 -20.87 -1.57 14.28
N ASP A 202 -19.97 -2.36 14.85
CA ASP A 202 -20.24 -3.57 15.63
C ASP A 202 -19.36 -3.65 16.89
N GLY A 203 -19.64 -4.54 17.83
CA GLY A 203 -18.88 -4.63 19.09
C GLY A 203 -17.46 -5.17 18.89
N GLY A 204 -16.47 -4.50 19.48
CA GLY A 204 -15.05 -4.91 19.48
C GLY A 204 -14.53 -5.40 20.85
N GLY A 205 -15.40 -5.65 21.82
CA GLY A 205 -15.01 -6.23 23.11
C GLY A 205 -14.13 -5.33 24.00
N ASP A 206 -12.81 -5.41 23.84
CA ASP A 206 -11.84 -4.55 24.55
C ASP A 206 -11.33 -3.38 23.67
N GLY A 207 -10.20 -2.77 24.03
CA GLY A 207 -9.71 -1.57 23.35
C GLY A 207 -9.04 -1.87 21.99
N PRO A 208 -7.94 -2.62 21.98
CA PRO A 208 -7.26 -2.98 20.74
C PRO A 208 -8.13 -3.89 19.85
N GLU A 209 -7.87 -3.86 18.55
CA GLU A 209 -8.62 -4.64 17.55
C GLU A 209 -7.64 -5.51 16.73
N ASN A 210 -8.09 -6.37 15.81
CA ASN A 210 -7.21 -7.34 15.12
C ASN A 210 -7.07 -7.13 13.59
N PRO A 211 -6.41 -6.04 13.14
CA PRO A 211 -6.11 -5.83 11.72
C PRO A 211 -5.09 -6.83 11.17
N LEU A 212 -4.21 -7.40 12.01
CA LEU A 212 -3.10 -8.22 11.53
C LEU A 212 -3.58 -9.53 10.92
N ASP A 213 -4.51 -10.23 11.58
CA ASP A 213 -5.10 -11.44 11.01
C ASP A 213 -5.97 -11.14 9.79
N ALA A 214 -6.67 -10.00 9.77
CA ALA A 214 -7.45 -9.56 8.62
C ALA A 214 -6.57 -9.31 7.38
N ILE A 215 -5.41 -8.67 7.55
CA ILE A 215 -4.40 -8.50 6.50
C ILE A 215 -3.92 -9.87 5.99
N MET A 216 -3.53 -10.76 6.92
CA MET A 216 -3.01 -12.07 6.56
C MET A 216 -4.08 -12.95 5.90
N TYR A 217 -5.35 -12.82 6.29
CA TYR A 217 -6.46 -13.47 5.62
C TYR A 217 -6.57 -13.04 4.16
N ALA A 218 -6.66 -11.73 3.90
CA ALA A 218 -6.74 -11.22 2.53
C ALA A 218 -5.53 -11.65 1.72
N TYR A 219 -4.31 -11.55 2.27
CA TYR A 219 -3.10 -11.98 1.59
C TYR A 219 -3.13 -13.45 1.17
N ASN A 220 -3.59 -14.34 2.06
CA ASN A 220 -3.59 -15.78 1.82
C ASN A 220 -4.79 -16.31 1.02
N ASN A 221 -5.93 -15.62 1.04
CA ASN A 221 -7.19 -16.16 0.51
C ASN A 221 -7.76 -15.41 -0.70
N PHE A 222 -7.33 -14.17 -0.96
CA PHE A 222 -7.79 -13.47 -2.16
C PHE A 222 -7.15 -14.06 -3.40
N SER A 223 -7.92 -14.11 -4.49
CA SER A 223 -7.46 -14.53 -5.81
C SER A 223 -6.71 -13.39 -6.51
N TRP A 224 -5.53 -13.03 -5.98
CA TRP A 224 -4.68 -11.98 -6.51
C TRP A 224 -4.34 -12.24 -7.99
N ARG A 225 -4.46 -11.20 -8.82
CA ARG A 225 -4.16 -11.29 -10.25
C ARG A 225 -2.65 -11.44 -10.47
N SER A 226 -2.28 -12.26 -11.45
CA SER A 226 -0.87 -12.43 -11.83
C SER A 226 -0.26 -11.10 -12.26
N GLY A 227 0.91 -10.75 -11.70
CA GLY A 227 1.61 -9.49 -11.99
C GLY A 227 0.96 -8.23 -11.40
N ALA A 228 -0.14 -8.36 -10.65
CA ALA A 228 -0.73 -7.24 -9.93
C ALA A 228 0.04 -6.94 -8.65
N GLN A 229 0.31 -5.65 -8.42
CA GLN A 229 0.82 -5.21 -7.14
C GLN A 229 -0.28 -5.40 -6.09
N LYS A 230 0.07 -6.06 -4.98
CA LYS A 230 -0.83 -6.26 -3.84
C LYS A 230 -0.69 -5.09 -2.89
N VAL A 231 -1.81 -4.44 -2.59
CA VAL A 231 -1.88 -3.26 -1.73
C VAL A 231 -2.90 -3.51 -0.65
N PHE A 232 -2.55 -3.22 0.58
CA PHE A 232 -3.46 -3.18 1.72
C PHE A 232 -3.62 -1.74 2.16
N ILE A 233 -4.85 -1.32 2.44
CA ILE A 233 -5.14 -0.03 3.07
C ILE A 233 -5.88 -0.33 4.36
N VAL A 234 -5.15 -0.25 5.48
CA VAL A 234 -5.66 -0.52 6.82
C VAL A 234 -6.21 0.77 7.40
N ILE A 235 -7.42 0.73 7.96
CA ILE A 235 -8.11 1.88 8.53
C ILE A 235 -8.63 1.48 9.91
N THR A 236 -8.18 2.17 10.96
CA THR A 236 -8.61 1.94 12.36
C THR A 236 -8.45 3.21 13.18
N ASP A 237 -9.21 3.33 14.27
CA ASP A 237 -9.06 4.39 15.25
C ASP A 237 -8.30 3.95 16.52
N ILE A 238 -7.72 2.76 16.51
CA ILE A 238 -7.05 2.19 17.69
C ILE A 238 -5.84 1.30 17.33
N ASN A 239 -5.11 0.86 18.35
CA ASN A 239 -3.96 -0.02 18.23
C ASN A 239 -4.42 -1.47 18.01
N ALA A 240 -3.48 -2.33 17.59
CA ALA A 240 -3.78 -3.70 17.21
C ALA A 240 -3.41 -4.73 18.29
N HIS A 241 -4.27 -5.71 18.52
CA HIS A 241 -3.85 -6.99 19.09
C HIS A 241 -2.70 -7.58 18.29
N GLN A 242 -1.81 -8.26 18.99
CA GLN A 242 -0.76 -9.08 18.40
C GLN A 242 -0.47 -10.28 19.29
N SER A 243 0.03 -11.36 18.68
CA SER A 243 0.37 -12.56 19.43
C SER A 243 1.50 -12.29 20.42
N VAL A 244 1.30 -12.63 21.68
CA VAL A 244 2.33 -12.56 22.72
C VAL A 244 2.81 -13.97 23.06
N GLU A 245 4.12 -14.20 23.02
CA GLU A 245 4.69 -15.51 23.31
C GLU A 245 4.35 -15.94 24.74
N ALA A 246 3.92 -17.20 24.90
CA ALA A 246 3.47 -17.81 26.15
C ALA A 246 2.21 -17.19 26.79
N ASP A 247 1.56 -16.22 26.15
CA ASP A 247 0.25 -15.75 26.55
C ASP A 247 -0.83 -16.72 26.03
N THR A 248 -1.39 -17.50 26.94
CA THR A 248 -2.48 -18.45 26.68
C THR A 248 -3.83 -17.94 27.18
N SER A 249 -3.90 -16.67 27.61
CA SER A 249 -5.16 -16.07 28.02
C SER A 249 -6.13 -15.99 26.83
N SER A 250 -7.43 -15.87 27.14
CA SER A 250 -8.45 -15.57 26.15
C SER A 250 -8.24 -14.21 25.46
N ASP A 251 -7.32 -13.39 25.97
CA ASP A 251 -7.03 -12.05 25.49
C ASP A 251 -5.93 -12.05 24.42
N ASN A 252 -5.28 -13.18 24.16
CA ASN A 252 -4.40 -13.36 23.00
C ASN A 252 -5.23 -13.59 21.72
N LYS A 253 -5.80 -12.49 21.22
CA LYS A 253 -6.81 -12.48 20.14
C LYS A 253 -6.23 -12.39 18.74
N CYS A 254 -4.91 -12.54 18.56
CA CYS A 254 -4.25 -12.44 17.28
C CYS A 254 -3.30 -13.61 17.04
N THR A 255 -3.31 -14.17 15.82
CA THR A 255 -2.47 -15.34 15.48
C THR A 255 -1.05 -14.97 15.05
N THR A 256 -0.77 -13.68 14.87
CA THR A 256 0.50 -13.17 14.33
C THR A 256 0.97 -11.93 15.09
N THR A 257 2.20 -11.51 14.82
CA THR A 257 2.75 -10.23 15.29
C THR A 257 2.84 -9.22 14.17
N ALA A 258 2.97 -7.93 14.50
CA ALA A 258 3.30 -6.92 13.50
C ALA A 258 4.63 -7.25 12.79
N THR A 259 5.61 -7.78 13.52
CA THR A 259 6.91 -8.23 12.96
C THR A 259 6.72 -9.35 11.93
N ASN A 260 5.94 -10.37 12.27
CA ASN A 260 5.70 -11.51 11.39
C ASN A 260 4.88 -11.11 10.16
N THR A 261 3.90 -10.22 10.34
CA THR A 261 3.07 -9.66 9.27
C THR A 261 3.94 -8.89 8.27
N VAL A 262 4.81 -7.99 8.75
CA VAL A 262 5.78 -7.30 7.90
C VAL A 262 6.71 -8.30 7.20
N THR A 263 7.26 -9.27 7.92
CA THR A 263 8.18 -10.27 7.35
C THR A 263 7.50 -11.10 6.25
N ALA A 264 6.19 -11.35 6.38
CA ALA A 264 5.41 -12.06 5.38
C ALA A 264 5.10 -11.23 4.13
N LEU A 265 5.13 -9.89 4.22
CA LEU A 265 4.62 -9.01 3.16
C LEU A 265 5.66 -8.10 2.53
N ALA A 266 6.74 -7.75 3.23
CA ALA A 266 7.85 -6.98 2.69
C ALA A 266 8.41 -7.65 1.42
N GLY A 267 8.54 -6.89 0.34
CA GLY A 267 8.93 -7.42 -0.97
C GLY A 267 7.78 -8.00 -1.81
N ARG A 268 6.55 -8.12 -1.27
CA ARG A 268 5.44 -8.86 -1.89
C ARG A 268 4.13 -8.09 -1.93
N ALA A 269 3.95 -7.18 -0.99
CA ALA A 269 2.80 -6.31 -0.86
C ALA A 269 3.19 -5.02 -0.15
N VAL A 270 2.36 -4.00 -0.30
CA VAL A 270 2.52 -2.71 0.38
C VAL A 270 1.32 -2.49 1.31
N ILE A 271 1.58 -2.09 2.55
CA ILE A 271 0.55 -1.70 3.51
C ILE A 271 0.56 -0.18 3.66
N TYR A 272 -0.58 0.44 3.43
CA TYR A 272 -0.87 1.81 3.87
C TYR A 272 -1.69 1.74 5.15
N SER A 273 -1.42 2.63 6.10
CA SER A 273 -2.17 2.70 7.35
C SER A 273 -2.85 4.06 7.48
N VAL A 274 -4.11 4.05 7.89
CA VAL A 274 -4.84 5.21 8.40
C VAL A 274 -5.17 4.87 9.85
N SER A 275 -4.34 5.33 10.79
CA SER A 275 -4.39 4.93 12.20
C SER A 275 -3.93 6.06 13.12
N PRO A 276 -4.20 6.02 14.43
CA PRO A 276 -3.70 7.04 15.36
C PRO A 276 -2.17 7.17 15.36
N ASP A 277 -1.67 8.32 15.83
CA ASP A 277 -0.24 8.52 16.10
C ASP A 277 0.07 8.18 17.56
N TYR A 278 0.83 7.12 17.79
CA TYR A 278 1.27 6.74 19.12
C TYR A 278 2.69 7.27 19.37
N THR A 279 2.85 8.12 20.37
CA THR A 279 4.17 8.65 20.75
C THR A 279 4.87 7.82 21.82
N SER A 280 4.19 6.82 22.38
CA SER A 280 4.70 5.91 23.41
C SER A 280 4.50 4.47 22.99
N SER A 281 5.25 3.56 23.60
CA SER A 281 5.12 2.14 23.27
C SER A 281 3.70 1.63 23.51
N GLN A 282 3.23 0.79 22.58
CA GLN A 282 1.92 0.16 22.63
C GLN A 282 1.96 -1.23 23.25
N TRP A 283 3.11 -1.72 23.70
CA TRP A 283 3.25 -3.05 24.29
C TRP A 283 2.20 -3.32 25.39
N PRO A 284 1.49 -4.47 25.36
CA PRO A 284 1.72 -5.66 24.53
C PRO A 284 1.12 -5.62 23.12
N TYR A 285 0.47 -4.53 22.73
CA TYR A 285 -0.20 -4.34 21.44
C TYR A 285 0.75 -3.79 20.37
N ALA A 286 0.27 -3.70 19.13
CA ALA A 286 1.01 -3.22 17.98
C ALA A 286 0.47 -1.87 17.49
N ASP A 287 1.39 -0.96 17.18
CA ASP A 287 1.10 0.22 16.37
C ASP A 287 0.98 -0.19 14.89
N VAL A 288 -0.19 0.01 14.28
CA VAL A 288 -0.46 -0.35 12.87
C VAL A 288 0.38 0.50 11.91
N ARG A 289 0.76 1.73 12.30
CA ARG A 289 1.65 2.60 11.52
C ARG A 289 2.94 1.88 11.13
N ARG A 290 3.49 1.08 12.05
CA ARG A 290 4.74 0.32 11.87
C ARG A 290 4.72 -0.56 10.61
N LEU A 291 3.56 -1.11 10.25
CA LEU A 291 3.43 -1.98 9.07
C LEU A 291 3.69 -1.22 7.76
N ALA A 292 3.37 0.07 7.74
CA ALA A 292 3.45 0.93 6.58
C ALA A 292 4.85 1.53 6.42
N ASP A 293 5.21 2.46 7.31
CA ASP A 293 6.43 3.26 7.21
C ASP A 293 7.53 2.84 8.20
N GLY A 294 7.28 1.83 9.05
CA GLY A 294 8.21 1.36 10.07
C GLY A 294 8.38 2.30 11.26
N LEU A 295 7.66 3.42 11.29
CA LEU A 295 7.66 4.41 12.36
C LEU A 295 6.46 4.21 13.30
N GLY A 296 6.28 5.13 14.25
CA GLY A 296 5.31 5.02 15.34
C GLY A 296 5.98 4.78 16.68
N GLU A 297 5.19 4.72 17.76
CA GLU A 297 5.66 4.55 19.15
C GLU A 297 6.81 5.49 19.57
N GLY A 298 6.83 6.73 19.04
CA GLY A 298 7.88 7.72 19.31
C GLY A 298 9.25 7.41 18.68
N ARG A 299 9.31 6.48 17.71
CA ARG A 299 10.56 6.08 17.05
C ARG A 299 11.12 7.19 16.19
N VAL A 300 12.43 7.38 16.31
CA VAL A 300 13.20 8.21 15.38
C VAL A 300 13.62 7.41 14.15
N THR A 301 13.91 6.12 14.31
CA THR A 301 14.38 5.23 13.24
C THR A 301 13.34 4.18 12.90
N ALA A 302 13.08 4.03 11.60
CA ALA A 302 12.12 3.07 11.10
C ALA A 302 12.61 1.63 11.29
N GLU A 303 11.70 0.75 11.72
CA GLU A 303 11.91 -0.69 11.63
C GLU A 303 11.60 -1.21 10.22
N THR A 304 11.89 -2.49 9.98
CA THR A 304 11.41 -3.20 8.78
C THR A 304 9.91 -2.99 8.61
N ASN A 305 9.48 -2.73 7.37
CA ASN A 305 8.11 -2.43 7.01
C ASN A 305 7.80 -2.94 5.60
N THR A 306 6.74 -2.45 4.97
CA THR A 306 6.31 -2.88 3.63
C THR A 306 6.53 -1.83 2.54
N GLY A 307 7.06 -0.65 2.88
CA GLY A 307 7.32 0.46 1.97
C GLY A 307 6.10 1.34 1.69
N GLY A 308 5.07 1.26 2.53
CA GLY A 308 3.85 2.06 2.38
C GLY A 308 3.87 3.33 3.21
N LYS A 309 2.72 4.01 3.28
CA LYS A 309 2.58 5.30 3.97
C LYS A 309 1.54 5.24 5.07
N TRP A 310 1.81 5.94 6.17
CA TRP A 310 0.86 6.18 7.24
C TRP A 310 0.20 7.55 7.12
N ILE A 311 -1.07 7.61 7.50
CA ILE A 311 -1.84 8.82 7.71
C ILE A 311 -2.44 8.76 9.12
N GLU A 312 -2.33 9.86 9.85
CA GLU A 312 -2.96 10.01 11.15
C GLU A 312 -4.49 9.98 11.03
N PHE A 313 -5.12 9.10 11.80
CA PHE A 313 -6.56 9.09 12.02
C PHE A 313 -6.90 9.97 13.23
N SER A 314 -7.60 11.07 13.01
CA SER A 314 -7.90 12.07 14.05
C SER A 314 -9.32 11.97 14.65
N GLY A 315 -10.08 10.90 14.35
CA GLY A 315 -11.44 10.70 14.86
C GLY A 315 -12.54 11.44 14.09
N SER A 316 -12.19 12.48 13.33
CA SER A 316 -13.08 13.14 12.36
C SER A 316 -12.69 12.72 10.96
N GLY A 317 -13.58 12.02 10.24
CA GLY A 317 -13.30 11.26 9.02
C GLY A 317 -12.23 11.78 8.05
N PHE A 318 -11.52 10.86 7.40
CA PHE A 318 -10.42 11.12 6.46
C PHE A 318 -10.90 11.00 4.99
N ASN A 319 -10.13 11.57 4.05
CA ASN A 319 -10.40 11.44 2.61
C ASN A 319 -9.18 10.84 1.88
N LEU A 320 -9.24 9.57 1.46
CA LEU A 320 -8.14 8.87 0.79
C LEU A 320 -7.65 9.55 -0.49
N ASN A 321 -8.53 10.27 -1.19
CA ASN A 321 -8.17 10.99 -2.41
C ASN A 321 -7.28 12.22 -2.17
N SER A 322 -7.24 12.74 -0.94
CA SER A 322 -6.42 13.91 -0.57
C SER A 322 -5.13 13.55 0.15
N LEU A 323 -4.75 12.26 0.18
CA LEU A 323 -3.66 11.74 1.03
C LEU A 323 -2.44 11.23 0.22
N GLY A 324 -2.47 11.38 -1.10
CA GLY A 324 -1.36 11.05 -1.99
C GLY A 324 -1.19 9.58 -2.31
N ILE A 325 -2.04 8.69 -1.76
CA ILE A 325 -1.96 7.26 -2.00
C ILE A 325 -2.11 6.95 -3.49
N SER A 326 -3.04 7.62 -4.20
CA SER A 326 -3.22 7.43 -5.64
C SER A 326 -1.96 7.81 -6.43
N THR A 327 -1.28 8.90 -6.07
CA THR A 327 -0.02 9.33 -6.68
C THR A 327 1.08 8.29 -6.47
N VAL A 328 1.22 7.76 -5.25
CA VAL A 328 2.23 6.73 -4.95
C VAL A 328 1.90 5.42 -5.69
N LEU A 329 0.65 4.98 -5.68
CA LEU A 329 0.22 3.75 -6.34
C LEU A 329 0.39 3.81 -7.87
N THR A 330 0.12 4.96 -8.48
CA THR A 330 0.25 5.13 -9.94
C THR A 330 1.69 5.35 -10.40
N SER A 331 2.59 5.68 -9.47
CA SER A 331 4.04 5.82 -9.69
C SER A 331 4.82 4.50 -9.64
N SER A 332 4.12 3.35 -9.62
CA SER A 332 4.73 2.04 -9.80
C SER A 332 5.55 1.95 -11.10
N THR A 333 6.56 1.09 -11.14
CA THR A 333 7.42 0.90 -12.32
C THR A 333 7.39 -0.55 -12.77
N LEU A 334 7.14 -0.78 -14.07
CA LEU A 334 7.26 -2.12 -14.65
C LEU A 334 8.69 -2.32 -15.16
N LEU A 335 9.42 -3.27 -14.58
CA LEU A 335 10.69 -3.74 -15.12
C LEU A 335 10.42 -4.98 -15.97
N ARG A 336 10.96 -5.03 -17.19
CA ARG A 336 10.78 -6.15 -18.11
C ARG A 336 12.11 -6.66 -18.63
N PHE A 337 12.31 -7.97 -18.62
CA PHE A 337 13.47 -8.62 -19.21
C PHE A 337 13.13 -9.98 -19.82
N SER A 338 13.95 -10.42 -20.77
CA SER A 338 13.84 -11.76 -21.36
C SER A 338 14.78 -12.73 -20.65
N TYR A 339 14.27 -13.92 -20.32
CA TYR A 339 15.08 -14.98 -19.71
C TYR A 339 14.41 -16.34 -19.90
N THR A 340 15.20 -17.40 -20.10
CA THR A 340 14.69 -18.77 -20.21
C THR A 340 14.81 -19.48 -18.86
N PHE A 341 13.71 -19.52 -18.10
CA PHE A 341 13.68 -20.26 -16.84
C PHE A 341 13.40 -21.75 -17.07
N SER A 342 14.22 -22.62 -16.45
CA SER A 342 13.84 -24.02 -16.26
C SER A 342 12.72 -24.13 -15.23
N ALA A 343 11.94 -25.21 -15.25
CA ALA A 343 10.99 -25.52 -14.18
C ALA A 343 11.66 -25.49 -12.79
N GLY A 344 10.91 -25.05 -11.78
CA GLY A 344 11.35 -24.89 -10.41
C GLY A 344 11.25 -23.45 -9.89
N THR A 345 11.74 -23.23 -8.69
CA THR A 345 11.78 -21.92 -8.03
C THR A 345 13.04 -21.15 -8.43
N TRP A 346 12.85 -19.90 -8.79
CA TRP A 346 13.87 -18.92 -9.10
C TRP A 346 13.67 -17.68 -8.24
N TYR A 347 14.75 -16.95 -8.04
CA TYR A 347 14.78 -15.72 -7.29
C TYR A 347 15.30 -14.60 -8.21
N ILE A 348 14.71 -13.42 -8.08
CA ILE A 348 15.02 -12.24 -8.88
C ILE A 348 15.36 -11.12 -7.92
N HIS A 349 16.57 -10.57 -8.01
CA HIS A 349 17.10 -9.59 -7.10
C HIS A 349 17.19 -8.28 -7.84
N VAL A 350 16.39 -7.33 -7.39
CA VAL A 350 16.36 -5.97 -7.91
C VAL A 350 17.17 -5.12 -6.96
N LEU A 351 18.15 -4.41 -7.49
CA LEU A 351 18.94 -3.43 -6.79
C LEU A 351 18.70 -2.06 -7.40
N ILE A 352 18.60 -1.04 -6.56
CA ILE A 352 18.27 0.33 -6.94
C ILE A 352 19.27 1.28 -6.30
N ASP A 353 19.85 2.13 -7.14
CA ASP A 353 20.60 3.31 -6.72
C ASP A 353 19.59 4.45 -6.53
N THR A 354 19.39 4.83 -5.27
CA THR A 354 18.30 5.73 -4.88
C THR A 354 18.73 7.19 -4.82
N ASN A 355 20.04 7.43 -4.69
CA ASN A 355 20.62 8.76 -4.55
C ASN A 355 21.43 9.21 -5.78
N GLY A 356 21.65 8.32 -6.75
CA GLY A 356 22.37 8.56 -7.99
C GLY A 356 23.89 8.59 -7.85
N ASP A 357 24.46 8.06 -6.76
CA ASP A 357 25.90 8.08 -6.51
C ASP A 357 26.66 6.92 -7.16
N GLY A 358 25.93 5.99 -7.79
CA GLY A 358 26.46 4.78 -8.44
C GLY A 358 26.54 3.55 -7.52
N THR A 359 26.22 3.71 -6.23
CA THR A 359 26.04 2.64 -5.25
C THR A 359 24.59 2.20 -5.22
N MET A 360 24.35 0.90 -5.06
CA MET A 360 22.98 0.39 -4.90
C MET A 360 22.62 0.41 -3.43
N ASP A 361 21.63 1.24 -3.06
CA ASP A 361 21.28 1.52 -1.65
C ASP A 361 20.02 0.77 -1.20
N ALA A 362 19.24 0.26 -2.15
CA ALA A 362 17.98 -0.43 -1.89
C ALA A 362 17.90 -1.71 -2.70
N ASP A 363 17.34 -2.76 -2.10
CA ASP A 363 17.18 -4.04 -2.77
C ASP A 363 15.91 -4.80 -2.39
N ALA A 364 15.45 -5.67 -3.29
CA ALA A 364 14.39 -6.62 -3.04
C ALA A 364 14.62 -7.93 -3.80
N VAL A 365 14.32 -9.05 -3.14
CA VAL A 365 14.33 -10.38 -3.76
C VAL A 365 12.89 -10.86 -3.96
N PHE A 366 12.54 -11.15 -5.21
CA PHE A 366 11.27 -11.70 -5.63
C PHE A 366 11.42 -13.19 -5.89
N THR A 367 10.40 -13.99 -5.56
CA THR A 367 10.37 -15.41 -5.92
C THR A 367 9.43 -15.67 -7.09
N LEU A 368 9.93 -16.41 -8.07
CA LEU A 368 9.20 -16.88 -9.25
C LEU A 368 9.19 -18.41 -9.26
N THR A 369 8.02 -19.05 -9.23
CA THR A 369 7.92 -20.52 -9.44
C THR A 369 7.44 -20.82 -10.84
N VAL A 370 8.28 -21.52 -11.60
CA VAL A 370 8.01 -21.98 -12.97
C VAL A 370 7.50 -23.42 -12.90
N ALA A 371 6.22 -23.68 -13.19
CA ALA A 371 5.77 -25.07 -13.27
C ALA A 371 6.41 -25.80 -14.45
N ALA A 372 6.54 -27.12 -14.29
CA ALA A 372 6.76 -28.02 -15.41
C ALA A 372 5.52 -28.01 -16.31
N GLY A 373 5.53 -27.20 -17.37
CA GLY A 373 4.36 -26.95 -18.20
C GLY A 373 3.51 -25.77 -17.69
N SER A 374 3.88 -24.55 -18.09
CA SER A 374 3.07 -23.32 -18.24
C SER A 374 2.15 -22.78 -17.12
N GLY A 375 2.21 -23.23 -15.85
CA GLY A 375 1.52 -22.56 -14.73
C GLY A 375 2.51 -21.91 -13.75
N PHE A 376 2.24 -20.72 -13.21
CA PHE A 376 3.16 -20.05 -12.28
C PHE A 376 2.44 -19.69 -10.98
N THR A 377 3.12 -19.90 -9.85
CA THR A 377 2.71 -19.42 -8.51
C THR A 377 3.87 -18.68 -7.87
N THR A 378 3.61 -17.55 -7.21
CA THR A 378 4.64 -16.76 -6.50
C THR A 378 4.64 -17.13 -5.02
N ASN A 379 5.77 -17.57 -4.46
CA ASN A 379 5.96 -17.73 -3.01
C ASN A 379 7.35 -17.21 -2.58
N ALA A 380 7.37 -15.99 -2.04
CA ALA A 380 8.14 -15.56 -0.87
C ALA A 380 9.59 -16.06 -0.60
N PRO A 381 10.62 -15.19 -0.57
CA PRO A 381 11.99 -15.52 -0.12
C PRO A 381 12.44 -14.85 1.19
N PRO A 382 13.58 -15.27 1.78
CA PRO A 382 14.23 -14.73 2.99
C PRO A 382 15.03 -13.43 2.73
N GLN A 383 15.37 -12.69 3.80
CA GLN A 383 16.05 -11.37 3.78
C GLN A 383 17.53 -11.37 4.28
N LYS A 384 18.37 -10.52 3.63
CA LYS A 384 19.72 -9.86 3.89
C LYS A 384 20.88 -10.56 4.64
N PRO A 385 22.19 -10.16 4.49
CA PRO A 385 22.98 -9.46 3.43
C PRO A 385 24.24 -10.31 2.97
N VAL A 386 25.09 -9.98 1.96
CA VAL A 386 26.38 -9.19 2.03
C VAL A 386 27.26 -9.33 0.74
N SER A 387 28.00 -8.25 0.41
CA SER A 387 29.25 -7.94 -0.39
C SER A 387 29.71 -8.54 -1.77
N ALA A 388 30.18 -7.62 -2.62
CA ALA A 388 30.58 -7.65 -4.04
C ALA A 388 32.07 -7.76 -4.36
N SER A 389 32.44 -8.27 -5.57
CA SER A 389 33.30 -7.51 -6.51
C SER A 389 33.27 -8.07 -7.96
N GLY A 390 33.55 -7.19 -8.95
CA GLY A 390 33.35 -7.36 -10.42
C GLY A 390 34.26 -8.36 -11.15
N SER A 391 34.32 -8.50 -12.49
CA SER A 391 33.76 -7.74 -13.62
C SER A 391 33.69 -8.64 -14.89
N ARG A 392 32.53 -9.28 -15.07
CA ARG A 392 31.67 -9.49 -16.26
C ARG A 392 30.26 -9.55 -15.66
N LYS A 393 29.64 -8.37 -15.44
CA LYS A 393 28.86 -8.02 -14.23
C LYS A 393 28.38 -9.21 -13.35
N PRO A 394 29.27 -9.79 -12.53
CA PRO A 394 28.94 -10.78 -11.51
C PRO A 394 28.29 -10.06 -10.33
N TYR A 395 27.54 -10.78 -9.50
CA TYR A 395 26.79 -10.20 -8.38
C TYR A 395 27.65 -9.33 -7.42
N VAL A 396 27.19 -8.08 -7.32
CA VAL A 396 27.65 -6.85 -6.67
C VAL A 396 27.27 -6.56 -5.20
N ALA A 397 27.43 -7.41 -4.17
CA ALA A 397 26.81 -7.06 -2.87
C ALA A 397 27.38 -5.84 -2.05
N PRO A 398 26.60 -5.22 -1.14
CA PRO A 398 26.94 -3.91 -0.57
C PRO A 398 28.04 -3.92 0.51
N PRO A 399 28.70 -2.77 0.80
CA PRO A 399 29.63 -2.62 1.92
C PRO A 399 28.91 -2.75 3.27
N ASN A 400 29.54 -3.47 4.21
CA ASN A 400 29.09 -3.54 5.59
C ASN A 400 29.31 -2.17 6.27
N ASN A 401 28.23 -1.55 6.75
CA ASN A 401 28.27 -0.61 7.86
C ASN A 401 27.45 -1.18 9.01
#